data_AF-A0A1S8C6T4-F1
#
_entry.id   AF-A0A1S8C6T4-F1
#
_cell.length_a   1.000
_cell.length_b   1.000
_cell.length_c   1.000
_cell.angle_alpha   90.00
_cell.angle_beta   90.00
_cell.angle_gamma   90.00
#
_symmetry.space_group_name_H-M   'P 1'
#
loop_
_entity.id
_entity.type
_entity.pdbx_description
1 polymer ?
#
loop_
_entity_poly.entity_id
_entity_poly.type
_entity_poly.pdbx_seq_one_letter_code
_entity_poly.pdbx_strand_id
1 'polypeptide(L)' 'MRIEGAWFTPPVDSRVPPGVERGRLLAQGLLRERVLRVADLAGAEELALVSSLRGWRPAVLDDGGA' A
#
# COMPACT_ATOMS: atom_id res chain seq x y z
N MET A 1 1.82 0.59 2.33
CA MET A 1 3.06 0.86 3.09
C MET A 1 2.77 0.84 4.57
N ARG A 2 3.73 0.44 5.39
CA ARG A 2 3.60 0.38 6.85
C ARG A 2 4.21 1.64 7.47
N ILE A 3 3.44 2.33 8.31
CA ILE A 3 3.83 3.55 9.02
C ILE A 3 3.29 3.44 10.44
N GLU A 4 4.15 3.63 11.44
CA GLU A 4 3.79 3.54 12.87
C GLU A 4 3.09 2.22 13.21
N GLY A 5 3.61 1.12 12.65
CA GLY A 5 3.05 -0.21 12.84
C GLY A 5 1.72 -0.51 12.13
N ALA A 6 1.17 0.43 11.34
CA ALA A 6 -0.10 0.26 10.64
C ALA A 6 0.06 0.29 9.12
N TRP A 7 -0.77 -0.48 8.41
CA TRP A 7 -0.76 -0.55 6.95
C TRP A 7 -1.70 0.46 6.31
N PHE A 8 -1.17 1.24 5.38
CA PHE A 8 -1.90 2.24 4.61
C PHE A 8 -1.87 1.99 3.10
N THR A 9 -2.96 2.36 2.44
CA THR A 9 -3.13 2.43 0.99
C THR A 9 -3.69 3.81 0.59
N PRO A 10 -3.35 4.36 -0.59
CA PRO A 10 -3.98 5.59 -1.04
C PRO A 10 -5.50 5.40 -1.23
N PRO A 11 -6.32 6.46 -1.06
CA PRO A 11 -7.76 6.39 -1.35
C PRO A 11 -8.01 6.17 -2.84
N VAL A 12 -9.20 5.68 -3.19
CA VAL A 12 -9.55 5.32 -4.59
C VAL A 12 -9.50 6.53 -5.54
N ASP A 13 -9.83 7.72 -5.04
CA ASP A 13 -9.74 8.98 -5.80
C ASP A 13 -8.31 9.32 -6.27
N SER A 14 -7.30 8.70 -5.67
CA SER A 14 -5.88 8.92 -5.95
C SER A 14 -5.40 8.09 -7.15
N ARG A 15 -6.30 7.82 -8.10
CA ARG A 15 -6.06 7.02 -9.32
C ARG A 15 -5.63 5.58 -9.02
N VAL A 16 -6.04 5.05 -7.88
CA VAL A 16 -5.79 3.66 -7.47
C VAL A 16 -7.01 2.81 -7.80
N PRO A 17 -6.87 1.67 -8.51
CA PRO A 17 -8.00 0.80 -8.78
C PRO A 17 -8.59 0.25 -7.47
N PRO A 18 -9.94 0.11 -7.36
CA PRO A 18 -10.59 -0.50 -6.21
C PRO A 18 -10.44 -2.03 -6.25
N GLY A 19 -9.20 -2.52 -6.13
CA GLY A 19 -8.90 -3.95 -6.22
C GLY A 19 -9.63 -4.78 -5.17
N VAL A 20 -10.12 -5.96 -5.54
CA VAL A 20 -10.94 -6.83 -4.67
C VAL A 20 -10.22 -7.17 -3.36
N GLU A 21 -8.94 -7.56 -3.43
CA GLU A 21 -8.15 -7.91 -2.24
C GLU A 21 -7.90 -6.68 -1.34
N ARG A 22 -7.68 -5.50 -1.93
CA ARG A 22 -7.59 -4.24 -1.19
C ARG A 22 -8.89 -3.97 -0.43
N GLY A 23 -10.05 -4.10 -1.09
CA GLY A 23 -11.36 -3.93 -0.47
C GLY A 23 -11.59 -4.88 0.71
N ARG A 24 -11.21 -6.16 0.55
CA ARG A 24 -11.29 -7.17 1.60
C ARG A 24 -10.46 -6.79 2.83
N LEU A 25 -9.21 -6.35 2.63
CA LEU A 25 -8.31 -5.95 3.71
C LEU A 25 -8.76 -4.67 4.42
N LEU A 26 -9.34 -3.73 3.68
CA LEU A 26 -9.98 -2.54 4.26
C LEU A 26 -11.17 -2.92 5.14
N ALA A 27 -12.05 -3.80 4.66
CA ALA A 27 -13.21 -4.28 5.42
C ALA A 27 -12.81 -5.03 6.70
N GLN A 28 -11.65 -5.68 6.71
CA GLN A 28 -11.09 -6.37 7.88
C GLN A 28 -10.31 -5.45 8.83
N GLY A 29 -10.14 -4.17 8.49
CA GLY A 29 -9.33 -3.23 9.28
C GLY A 29 -7.81 -3.50 9.26
N LEU A 30 -7.35 -4.44 8.43
CA LEU A 30 -5.94 -4.77 8.24
C LEU A 30 -5.22 -3.73 7.38
N LEU A 31 -5.97 -3.00 6.56
CA LEU A 31 -5.51 -1.91 5.73
C LEU A 31 -6.36 -0.67 6.02
N ARG A 32 -5.78 0.52 5.92
CA ARG A 32 -6.48 1.80 6.12
C ARG A 32 -6.21 2.74 4.95
N GLU A 33 -7.20 3.54 4.57
CA GLU A 33 -7.00 4.60 3.59
C GLU A 33 -6.33 5.82 4.25
N ARG A 34 -5.34 6.39 3.56
CA ARG A 34 -4.66 7.62 3.95
C ARG A 34 -4.08 8.27 2.69
N VAL A 35 -4.10 9.60 2.60
CA VAL A 35 -3.35 10.30 1.54
C VAL A 35 -1.85 10.05 1.76
N LEU A 36 -1.22 9.36 0.81
CA LEU A 36 0.21 9.02 0.82
C LEU A 36 0.93 9.82 -0.27
N ARG A 37 2.05 10.42 0.07
CA ARG A 37 2.94 11.14 -0.85
C ARG A 37 4.12 10.25 -1.23
N VAL A 38 4.74 10.55 -2.37
CA VAL A 38 5.99 9.89 -2.79
C VAL A 38 7.07 9.99 -1.71
N ALA A 39 7.16 11.14 -1.02
CA ALA A 39 8.11 11.35 0.08
C ALA A 39 7.90 10.38 1.25
N ASP A 40 6.68 9.85 1.45
CA ASP A 40 6.40 8.90 2.53
C ASP A 40 7.05 7.52 2.27
N LEU A 41 7.41 7.21 1.01
CA LEU A 41 8.05 5.94 0.66
C LEU A 41 9.40 5.76 1.35
N ALA A 42 10.17 6.84 1.51
CA ALA A 42 11.49 6.80 2.13
C ALA A 42 11.43 6.55 3.65
N GLY A 43 10.31 6.89 4.30
CA GLY A 43 10.11 6.73 5.74
C GLY A 43 9.24 5.54 6.12
N ALA A 44 8.78 4.75 5.16
CA ALA A 44 7.94 3.59 5.44
C ALA A 44 8.76 2.46 6.09
N GLU A 45 8.20 1.83 7.11
CA GLU A 45 8.78 0.64 7.75
C GLU A 45 8.86 -0.52 6.74
N GLU A 46 7.81 -0.69 5.94
CA GLU A 46 7.69 -1.75 4.94
C GLU A 46 6.83 -1.31 3.74
N LEU A 47 7.12 -1.87 2.58
CA LEU A 47 6.31 -1.74 1.37
C LEU A 47 5.73 -3.10 0.96
N ALA A 48 4.55 -3.07 0.36
CA ALA A 48 3.90 -4.25 -0.17
C ALA A 48 3.02 -3.90 -1.36
N LEU A 49 2.95 -4.83 -2.31
CA LEU A 49 1.97 -4.84 -3.39
C LEU A 49 0.87 -5.85 -3.07
N VAL A 50 -0.37 -5.45 -3.29
CA VAL A 50 -1.55 -6.27 -3.00
C VAL A 50 -2.37 -6.43 -4.28
N SER A 51 -2.66 -7.67 -4.65
CA SER A 51 -3.59 -7.99 -5.75
C SER A 51 -4.33 -9.28 -5.46
N SER A 52 -5.52 -9.45 -6.02
CA SER A 52 -6.29 -10.70 -5.85
C SER A 52 -5.64 -11.91 -6.52
N LEU A 53 -4.78 -11.69 -7.52
CA LEU A 53 -4.09 -12.78 -8.22
C LEU A 53 -2.84 -13.27 -7.47
N ARG A 54 -2.13 -12.36 -6.79
CA ARG A 54 -0.83 -12.66 -6.15
C ARG A 54 -0.81 -12.46 -4.64
N GLY A 55 -1.94 -12.09 -4.05
CA GLY A 55 -2.06 -11.78 -2.64
C GLY A 55 -1.17 -10.61 -2.21
N TRP A 56 -0.68 -10.71 -0.98
CA TRP A 56 0.23 -9.76 -0.35
C TRP A 56 1.68 -10.12 -0.67
N ARG A 57 2.42 -9.19 -1.28
CA ARG A 57 3.84 -9.38 -1.57
C ARG A 57 4.67 -8.24 -1.00
N PRO A 58 5.70 -8.53 -0.18
CA PRO A 58 6.70 -7.54 0.18
C PRO A 58 7.30 -6.90 -1.07
N ALA A 59 7.57 -5.60 -0.97
CA ALA A 59 8.20 -4.81 -2.01
C ALA A 59 9.33 -3.98 -1.41
N VAL A 60 10.27 -3.58 -2.25
CA VAL A 60 11.30 -2.60 -1.93
C VAL A 60 11.12 -1.41 -2.88
N LEU A 61 11.47 -0.21 -2.41
CA LEU A 61 11.53 0.94 -3.29
C LEU A 61 12.78 0.78 -4.15
N ASP A 62 12.58 0.76 -5.46
CA ASP A 62 13.66 0.89 -6.42
C ASP A 62 13.81 2.37 -6.74
N ASP A 63 14.96 2.93 -6.40
CA ASP A 63 15.42 4.27 -6.69
C ASP A 63 15.85 4.43 -8.16
N GLY A 64 15.71 3.38 -8.98
CA GLY A 64 15.93 3.43 -10.42
C GLY A 64 17.40 3.54 -10.79
N GLY A 65 18.28 2.97 -9.97
CA GLY A 65 19.71 2.98 -10.19
C GLY A 65 20.11 2.13 -11.42
N ALA A 66 20.45 2.83 -12.51
CA ALA A 66 21.00 2.37 -13.80
C ALA A 66 20.05 1.59 -14.73
#